data_AF-A0A7J7Q740-F1
#
_entry.id   AF-A0A7J7Q740-F1
#
_cell.length_a   1.000
_cell.length_b   1.000
_cell.length_c   1.000
_cell.angle_alpha   90.00
_cell.angle_beta   90.00
_cell.angle_gamma   90.00
#
_symmetry.space_group_name_H-M   'P 1'
#
loop_
_entity.id
_entity.type
_entity.pdbx_description
1 polymer ?
#
loop_
_entity_poly.entity_id
_entity_poly.type
_entity_poly.pdbx_seq_one_letter_code
_entity_poly.pdbx_strand_id
1 'polypeptide(L)'
;MTANSASIKGGGLRASSAAVFMRDVVFSNNTAALFGGAVGIDSGLLFGYGITMASNRAGLQEDRVGLNEGDGAALHANSSALFLFKSNFSANEAETTGGCAVSATNGPVLVSSCDFQRNKCSPNTEQETQLSHFATQLRVSMVGRHCGWSVTLCHPTSQRNFSAKTSPRIRF
;
A
#
# COMPACT_ATOMS: atom_id res chain seq x y z
N MET A 1 -19.01 -1.21 2.45
CA MET A 1 -19.05 -2.09 1.25
C MET A 1 -18.24 -3.34 1.56
N THR A 2 -18.83 -4.53 1.41
CA THR A 2 -18.19 -5.78 1.84
C THR A 2 -18.29 -6.87 0.80
N ALA A 3 -17.25 -7.70 0.67
CA ALA A 3 -17.24 -8.89 -0.19
C ALA A 3 -17.51 -8.64 -1.69
N ASN A 4 -17.10 -7.47 -2.19
CA ASN A 4 -17.22 -7.15 -3.61
C ASN A 4 -15.95 -7.56 -4.36
N SER A 5 -16.07 -7.88 -5.65
CA SER A 5 -14.95 -8.28 -6.50
C SER A 5 -14.95 -7.50 -7.81
N ALA A 6 -13.76 -7.12 -8.29
CA ALA A 6 -13.57 -6.51 -9.59
C ALA A 6 -12.45 -7.22 -10.37
N SER A 7 -12.63 -7.32 -11.69
CA SER A 7 -11.63 -7.93 -12.59
C SER A 7 -10.41 -7.06 -12.85
N ILE A 8 -10.41 -5.80 -12.37
CA ILE A 8 -9.31 -4.85 -12.60
C ILE A 8 -9.03 -4.06 -11.33
N LYS A 9 -9.87 -3.09 -10.97
CA LYS A 9 -9.61 -2.14 -9.89
C LYS A 9 -10.83 -1.87 -9.03
N GLY A 10 -10.60 -1.59 -7.74
CA GLY A 10 -11.63 -1.01 -6.88
C GLY A 10 -12.78 -1.96 -6.64
N GLY A 11 -12.50 -3.10 -5.98
CA GLY A 11 -13.48 -4.15 -5.74
C GLY A 11 -14.77 -3.64 -5.12
N GLY A 12 -14.68 -2.69 -4.17
CA GLY A 12 -15.83 -1.98 -3.61
C GLY A 12 -16.17 -0.69 -4.36
N LEU A 13 -15.17 0.15 -4.65
CA LEU A 13 -15.37 1.43 -5.32
C LEU A 13 -14.24 1.68 -6.33
N ARG A 14 -14.64 1.97 -7.58
CA ARG A 14 -13.75 2.46 -8.62
C ARG A 14 -14.15 3.87 -9.04
N ALA A 15 -13.19 4.78 -9.07
CA ALA A 15 -13.37 6.15 -9.52
C ALA A 15 -12.34 6.50 -10.60
N SER A 16 -12.79 7.15 -11.67
CA SER A 16 -11.92 7.67 -12.72
C SER A 16 -12.24 9.14 -12.93
N SER A 17 -11.22 10.01 -12.86
CA SER A 17 -11.37 11.47 -12.99
C SER A 17 -12.45 12.06 -12.09
N ALA A 18 -12.38 11.76 -10.79
CA ALA A 18 -13.42 12.16 -9.83
C ALA A 18 -12.85 12.60 -8.48
N ALA A 19 -13.67 13.33 -7.72
CA ALA A 19 -13.42 13.63 -6.32
C ALA A 19 -14.26 12.68 -5.44
N VAL A 20 -13.59 11.90 -4.59
CA VAL A 20 -14.19 10.92 -3.70
C VAL A 20 -14.00 11.38 -2.26
N PHE A 21 -15.11 11.59 -1.55
CA PHE A 21 -15.12 11.97 -0.14
C PHE A 21 -15.70 10.83 0.69
N MET A 22 -14.91 10.33 1.63
CA MET A 22 -15.27 9.21 2.50
C MET A 22 -15.13 9.63 3.96
N ARG A 23 -16.20 9.43 4.72
CA ARG A 23 -16.23 9.71 6.16
C ARG A 23 -16.89 8.56 6.89
N ASP A 24 -16.20 8.00 7.88
CA ASP A 24 -16.73 6.96 8.78
C ASP A 24 -17.32 5.75 8.03
N VAL A 25 -16.65 5.35 6.94
CA VAL A 25 -17.06 4.22 6.09
C VAL A 25 -16.16 3.01 6.28
N VAL A 26 -16.74 1.83 6.07
CA VAL A 26 -16.05 0.55 6.16
C VAL A 26 -15.99 -0.14 4.80
N PHE A 27 -14.79 -0.57 4.41
CA PHE A 27 -14.54 -1.48 3.30
C PHE A 27 -13.89 -2.76 3.82
N SER A 28 -14.55 -3.90 3.69
CA SER A 28 -13.95 -5.17 4.11
C SER A 28 -14.14 -6.33 3.16
N ASN A 29 -13.16 -7.22 3.13
CA ASN A 29 -13.16 -8.42 2.28
C ASN A 29 -13.41 -8.12 0.79
N ASN A 30 -13.07 -6.92 0.32
CA ASN A 30 -13.19 -6.61 -1.11
C ASN A 30 -11.93 -7.05 -1.84
N THR A 31 -12.11 -7.42 -3.10
CA THR A 31 -11.05 -7.99 -3.92
C THR A 31 -11.00 -7.30 -5.28
N ALA A 32 -9.79 -7.04 -5.77
CA ALA A 32 -9.57 -6.66 -7.16
C ALA A 32 -8.47 -7.54 -7.76
N ALA A 33 -8.61 -7.91 -9.02
CA ALA A 33 -7.58 -8.71 -9.68
C ALA A 33 -6.24 -7.96 -9.75
N LEU A 34 -6.25 -6.63 -9.92
CA LEU A 34 -5.02 -5.87 -10.20
C LEU A 34 -4.69 -4.85 -9.11
N PHE A 35 -5.55 -3.88 -8.83
CA PHE A 35 -5.20 -2.83 -7.85
C PHE A 35 -6.37 -2.38 -6.99
N GLY A 36 -6.09 -1.89 -5.78
CA GLY A 36 -7.13 -1.23 -5.00
C GLY A 36 -8.24 -2.21 -4.62
N GLY A 37 -7.91 -3.26 -3.88
CA GLY A 37 -8.84 -4.34 -3.57
C GLY A 37 -10.19 -3.86 -3.03
N ALA A 38 -10.18 -2.82 -2.19
CA ALA A 38 -11.38 -2.06 -1.87
C ALA A 38 -11.60 -0.85 -2.79
N VAL A 39 -10.64 0.06 -2.87
CA VAL A 39 -10.80 1.33 -3.58
C VAL A 39 -9.70 1.53 -4.62
N GLY A 40 -10.11 1.80 -5.86
CA GLY A 40 -9.21 2.18 -6.95
C GLY A 40 -9.57 3.55 -7.52
N ILE A 41 -8.63 4.50 -7.49
CA ILE A 41 -8.77 5.81 -8.13
C ILE A 41 -7.64 6.04 -9.14
N ASP A 42 -8.01 6.39 -10.38
CA ASP A 42 -7.06 6.54 -11.49
C ASP A 42 -6.59 7.99 -11.71
N SER A 43 -7.42 8.97 -11.35
CA SER A 43 -7.11 10.40 -11.39
C SER A 43 -8.14 11.20 -10.58
N GLY A 44 -7.70 12.28 -9.95
CA GLY A 44 -8.55 13.20 -9.19
C GLY A 44 -8.15 13.35 -7.73
N LEU A 45 -9.13 13.25 -6.83
CA LEU A 45 -8.96 13.52 -5.40
C LEU A 45 -9.62 12.41 -4.58
N LEU A 46 -8.93 11.91 -3.57
CA LEU A 46 -9.51 11.10 -2.51
C LEU A 46 -9.27 11.75 -1.16
N PHE A 47 -10.35 12.04 -0.45
CA PHE A 47 -10.32 12.47 0.94
C PHE A 47 -11.02 11.43 1.83
N GLY A 48 -10.29 10.88 2.79
CA GLY A 48 -10.78 9.90 3.76
C GLY A 48 -10.60 10.40 5.20
N TYR A 49 -11.66 10.32 6.01
CA TYR A 49 -11.60 10.57 7.44
C TYR A 49 -12.34 9.46 8.19
N GLY A 50 -11.73 8.84 9.20
CA GLY A 50 -12.40 7.80 9.98
C GLY A 50 -12.69 6.52 9.19
N ILE A 51 -11.99 6.26 8.07
CA ILE A 51 -12.28 5.10 7.24
C ILE A 51 -11.65 3.83 7.83
N THR A 52 -12.33 2.70 7.70
CA THR A 52 -11.79 1.39 8.05
C THR A 52 -11.69 0.53 6.80
N MET A 53 -10.48 0.07 6.46
CA MET A 53 -10.25 -0.85 5.36
C MET A 53 -9.59 -2.13 5.87
N ALA A 54 -10.37 -3.22 5.91
CA ALA A 54 -9.97 -4.46 6.55
C ALA A 54 -10.03 -5.67 5.60
N SER A 55 -9.00 -6.50 5.59
CA SER A 55 -8.99 -7.79 4.88
C SER A 55 -9.28 -7.69 3.37
N ASN A 56 -8.90 -6.58 2.74
CA ASN A 56 -9.07 -6.43 1.29
C ASN A 56 -7.85 -7.02 0.55
N ARG A 57 -8.06 -7.48 -0.68
CA ARG A 57 -7.05 -8.17 -1.50
C ARG A 57 -6.88 -7.55 -2.88
N ALA A 58 -5.64 -7.38 -3.32
CA ALA A 58 -5.31 -7.01 -4.70
C ALA A 58 -4.26 -7.96 -5.27
N GLY A 59 -4.33 -8.20 -6.58
CA GLY A 59 -3.34 -9.01 -7.30
C GLY A 59 -3.74 -10.47 -7.54
N LEU A 60 -5.00 -10.88 -7.32
CA LEU A 60 -5.41 -12.30 -7.33
C LEU A 60 -5.43 -13.01 -8.71
N GLN A 61 -4.70 -12.55 -9.72
CA GLN A 61 -4.65 -13.21 -11.03
C GLN A 61 -3.22 -13.56 -11.44
N GLU A 62 -2.88 -14.84 -11.30
CA GLU A 62 -1.62 -15.45 -11.72
C GLU A 62 -1.44 -15.48 -13.25
N ASP A 63 -2.54 -15.41 -14.02
CA ASP A 63 -2.53 -15.63 -15.47
C ASP A 63 -2.13 -14.40 -16.31
N ARG A 64 -1.87 -13.24 -15.69
CA ARG A 64 -1.48 -12.01 -16.39
C ARG A 64 0.00 -11.71 -16.24
N VAL A 65 0.80 -12.66 -16.73
CA VAL A 65 2.23 -12.52 -16.94
C VAL A 65 2.51 -11.22 -17.73
N GLY A 66 3.20 -10.26 -17.10
CA GLY A 66 3.72 -9.07 -17.75
C GLY A 66 3.10 -7.74 -17.35
N LEU A 67 2.10 -7.73 -16.47
CA LEU A 67 1.65 -6.49 -15.84
C LEU A 67 2.13 -6.47 -14.38
N ASN A 68 2.94 -5.47 -14.02
CA ASN A 68 3.37 -5.23 -12.64
C ASN A 68 2.16 -4.75 -11.81
N GLU A 69 1.32 -5.66 -11.35
CA GLU A 69 0.00 -5.36 -10.80
C GLU A 69 -0.26 -6.13 -9.51
N GLY A 70 -0.84 -5.45 -8.52
CA GLY A 70 -1.13 -5.98 -7.19
C GLY A 70 -1.15 -4.92 -6.09
N ASP A 71 -0.82 -3.67 -6.40
CA ASP A 71 -0.58 -2.65 -5.39
C ASP A 71 -1.86 -2.15 -4.69
N GLY A 72 -1.72 -1.80 -3.41
CA GLY A 72 -2.75 -1.11 -2.65
C GLY A 72 -3.97 -1.99 -2.38
N ALA A 73 -3.81 -3.11 -1.67
CA ALA A 73 -4.92 -4.04 -1.45
C ALA A 73 -6.15 -3.43 -0.79
N ALA A 74 -5.98 -2.40 0.05
CA ALA A 74 -7.08 -1.56 0.48
C ALA A 74 -7.37 -0.44 -0.51
N LEU A 75 -6.36 0.37 -0.82
CA LEU A 75 -6.52 1.58 -1.60
C LEU A 75 -5.38 1.72 -2.60
N HIS A 76 -5.73 1.89 -3.87
CA HIS A 76 -4.79 2.26 -4.92
C HIS A 76 -5.19 3.59 -5.54
N ALA A 77 -4.28 4.55 -5.52
CA ALA A 77 -4.44 5.87 -6.08
C ALA A 77 -3.35 6.15 -7.12
N ASN A 78 -3.70 6.18 -8.40
CA ASN A 78 -2.80 6.65 -9.46
C ASN A 78 -3.16 8.10 -9.79
N SER A 79 -2.15 8.93 -10.05
CA SER A 79 -2.29 10.30 -10.57
C SER A 79 -3.34 11.12 -9.83
N SER A 80 -3.42 10.94 -8.51
CA SER A 80 -4.49 11.45 -7.66
C SER A 80 -3.92 12.06 -6.39
N ALA A 81 -4.56 13.11 -5.89
CA ALA A 81 -4.27 13.65 -4.57
C ALA A 81 -4.94 12.77 -3.50
N LEU A 82 -4.17 12.28 -2.53
CA LEU A 82 -4.64 11.37 -1.48
C LEU A 82 -4.48 12.01 -0.10
N PHE A 83 -5.60 12.20 0.59
CA PHE A 83 -5.65 12.74 1.94
C PHE A 83 -6.38 11.77 2.86
N LEU A 84 -5.68 11.20 3.85
CA LEU A 84 -6.21 10.20 4.77
C LEU A 84 -5.98 10.61 6.22
N PHE A 85 -7.05 10.62 7.01
CA PHE A 85 -7.02 11.07 8.40
C PHE A 85 -7.74 10.09 9.33
N LYS A 86 -7.16 9.82 10.50
CA LYS A 86 -7.84 9.05 11.57
C LYS A 86 -8.45 7.73 11.11
N SER A 87 -7.74 7.02 10.23
CA SER A 87 -8.27 5.86 9.51
C SER A 87 -7.50 4.58 9.86
N ASN A 88 -8.13 3.43 9.73
CA ASN A 88 -7.53 2.13 10.03
C ASN A 88 -7.42 1.27 8.77
N PHE A 89 -6.23 0.72 8.54
CA PHE A 89 -5.96 -0.24 7.47
C PHE A 89 -5.42 -1.52 8.09
N SER A 90 -6.19 -2.59 8.08
CA SER A 90 -5.81 -3.84 8.74
C SER A 90 -5.94 -5.08 7.87
N ALA A 91 -4.98 -6.00 7.99
CA ALA A 91 -5.01 -7.31 7.34
C ALA A 91 -5.21 -7.29 5.81
N ASN A 92 -4.85 -6.20 5.12
CA ASN A 92 -4.96 -6.11 3.67
C ASN A 92 -3.76 -6.79 3.00
N GLU A 93 -4.00 -7.52 1.91
CA GLU A 93 -3.00 -8.36 1.26
C GLU A 93 -2.87 -8.09 -0.24
N ALA A 94 -1.67 -7.68 -0.66
CA ALA A 94 -1.31 -7.38 -2.04
C ALA A 94 -0.36 -8.45 -2.58
N GLU A 95 -0.49 -8.87 -3.84
CA GLU A 95 0.47 -9.79 -4.48
C GLU A 95 1.70 -9.09 -5.10
N THR A 96 2.00 -7.86 -4.68
CA THR A 96 3.18 -7.10 -5.14
C THR A 96 3.79 -6.26 -4.03
N THR A 97 4.93 -5.63 -4.31
CA THR A 97 5.73 -4.86 -3.34
C THR A 97 5.37 -3.36 -3.26
N GLY A 98 4.54 -2.82 -4.16
CA GLY A 98 4.25 -1.38 -4.29
C GLY A 98 3.19 -0.84 -3.32
N GLY A 99 3.15 -1.34 -2.08
CA GLY A 99 2.30 -0.86 -0.99
C GLY A 99 1.17 -1.82 -0.62
N CYS A 100 1.37 -2.59 0.45
CA CYS A 100 0.49 -3.73 0.77
C CYS A 100 -0.96 -3.32 1.11
N ALA A 101 -1.14 -2.18 1.79
CA ALA A 101 -2.47 -1.66 2.10
C ALA A 101 -2.85 -0.51 1.17
N VAL A 102 -1.99 0.50 1.14
CA VAL A 102 -2.22 1.73 0.40
C VAL A 102 -1.07 1.91 -0.58
N SER A 103 -1.40 2.14 -1.84
CA SER A 103 -0.47 2.54 -2.86
C SER A 103 -0.94 3.84 -3.48
N ALA A 104 -0.02 4.80 -3.62
CA ALA A 104 -0.29 6.07 -4.24
C ALA A 104 0.87 6.44 -5.16
N THR A 105 0.58 6.64 -6.45
CA THR A 105 1.55 6.99 -7.47
C THR A 105 1.17 8.32 -8.11
N ASN A 106 2.17 9.13 -8.43
CA ASN A 106 2.02 10.36 -9.21
C ASN A 106 1.02 11.40 -8.66
N GLY A 107 0.99 11.64 -7.35
CA GLY A 107 0.17 12.69 -6.76
C GLY A 107 0.58 13.01 -5.32
N PRO A 108 0.11 14.14 -4.77
CA PRO A 108 0.41 14.50 -3.38
C PRO A 108 -0.29 13.53 -2.42
N VAL A 109 0.44 13.13 -1.38
CA VAL A 109 -0.06 12.22 -0.35
C VAL A 109 0.08 12.88 1.02
N LEU A 110 -1.01 12.93 1.77
CA LEU A 110 -1.00 13.32 3.18
C LEU A 110 -1.77 12.28 3.99
N VAL A 111 -1.06 11.62 4.89
CA VAL A 111 -1.62 10.61 5.80
C VAL A 111 -1.30 11.03 7.23
N SER A 112 -2.33 11.18 8.07
CA SER A 112 -2.13 11.61 9.45
C SER A 112 -3.10 10.92 10.42
N SER A 113 -2.57 10.52 11.57
CA SER A 113 -3.32 9.80 12.60
C SER A 113 -3.95 8.49 12.10
N CYS A 114 -3.38 7.86 11.09
CA CYS A 114 -3.85 6.57 10.57
C CYS A 114 -3.07 5.41 11.19
N ASP A 115 -3.73 4.26 11.27
CA ASP A 115 -3.18 3.02 11.80
C ASP A 115 -3.08 1.96 10.69
N PHE A 116 -1.95 1.27 10.61
CA PHE A 116 -1.65 0.26 9.60
C PHE A 116 -1.17 -1.01 10.28
N GLN A 117 -2.03 -2.03 10.34
CA GLN A 117 -1.75 -3.25 11.09
C GLN A 117 -1.85 -4.50 10.22
N ARG A 118 -0.88 -5.40 10.32
CA ARG A 118 -0.95 -6.74 9.69
C ARG A 118 -1.21 -6.71 8.18
N ASN A 119 -0.87 -5.63 7.49
CA ASN A 119 -0.95 -5.58 6.03
C ASN A 119 0.26 -6.30 5.43
N LYS A 120 0.04 -7.12 4.41
CA LYS A 120 1.05 -8.04 3.88
C LYS A 120 1.18 -7.91 2.37
N CYS A 121 2.42 -7.96 1.89
CA CYS A 121 2.72 -8.17 0.49
C CYS A 121 3.14 -9.63 0.33
N SER A 122 2.45 -10.37 -0.52
CA SER A 122 2.70 -11.79 -0.83
C SER A 122 3.01 -11.92 -2.32
N PRO A 123 4.19 -11.46 -2.78
CA PRO A 123 4.55 -11.55 -4.20
C PRO A 123 4.49 -13.00 -4.68
N ASN A 124 4.02 -13.21 -5.90
CA ASN A 124 3.98 -14.54 -6.47
C ASN A 124 5.40 -15.08 -6.76
N THR A 125 5.52 -16.39 -6.91
CA THR A 125 6.79 -17.13 -7.01
C THR A 125 7.68 -16.64 -8.15
N GLU A 126 7.10 -16.15 -9.26
CA GLU A 126 7.86 -15.60 -10.39
C GLU A 126 8.55 -14.27 -10.03
N GLN A 127 7.84 -13.38 -9.31
CA GLN A 127 8.42 -12.13 -8.80
C GLN A 127 9.51 -12.39 -7.76
N GLU A 128 9.34 -13.39 -6.89
CA GLU A 128 10.39 -13.83 -5.94
C GLU A 128 11.62 -14.39 -6.67
N THR A 129 11.43 -15.09 -7.79
CA THR A 129 12.51 -15.66 -8.61
C THR A 129 13.31 -14.58 -9.35
N GLN A 130 12.65 -13.51 -9.82
CA GLN A 130 13.34 -12.39 -10.47
C GLN A 130 14.12 -11.52 -9.47
N LEU A 131 13.56 -11.28 -8.27
CA LEU A 131 14.26 -10.58 -7.18
C LEU A 131 15.49 -11.36 -6.69
N SER A 132 15.39 -12.69 -6.60
CA SER A 132 16.52 -13.54 -6.21
C SER A 132 17.60 -13.64 -7.30
N HIS A 133 17.25 -13.64 -8.59
CA HIS A 133 18.23 -13.58 -9.68
C HIS A 133 19.00 -12.26 -9.70
N PHE A 134 18.33 -11.12 -9.52
CA PHE A 134 18.99 -9.81 -9.41
C PHE A 134 19.91 -9.73 -8.19
N ALA A 135 19.46 -10.23 -7.03
CA ALA A 135 20.28 -10.30 -5.82
C ALA A 135 21.50 -11.23 -5.97
N THR A 136 21.39 -12.27 -6.80
CA THR A 136 22.49 -13.22 -7.08
C THR A 136 23.49 -12.65 -8.09
N GLN A 137 23.03 -11.87 -9.08
CA GLN A 137 23.92 -11.15 -10.00
C GLN A 137 24.66 -9.98 -9.32
N LEU A 138 24.04 -9.30 -8.34
CA LEU A 138 24.72 -8.29 -7.52
C LEU A 138 25.74 -8.87 -6.51
N ARG A 139 25.67 -10.17 -6.18
CA ARG A 139 26.63 -10.82 -5.27
C ARG A 139 28.04 -10.99 -5.86
N VAL A 140 28.24 -10.74 -7.15
CA VAL A 140 29.58 -10.75 -7.78
C VAL A 140 30.29 -9.39 -7.69
N SER A 141 29.63 -8.31 -7.22
CA SER A 141 30.22 -6.96 -7.27
C SER A 141 30.06 -6.07 -6.03
N MET A 142 29.40 -6.46 -4.94
CA MET A 142 29.36 -5.62 -3.73
C MET A 142 29.60 -6.38 -2.43
N VAL A 143 30.85 -6.31 -1.96
CA VAL A 143 31.18 -6.38 -0.53
C VAL A 143 30.79 -5.03 0.09
N GLY A 144 29.60 -4.98 0.69
CA GLY A 144 29.24 -3.97 1.67
C GLY A 144 28.32 -2.83 1.21
N ARG A 145 27.38 -2.56 2.13
CA ARG A 145 26.50 -1.39 2.32
C ARG A 145 25.06 -1.51 1.82
N HIS A 146 24.19 -1.21 2.79
CA HIS A 146 22.76 -0.97 2.74
C HIS A 146 22.25 -0.33 1.44
N CYS A 147 21.25 -0.94 0.81
CA CYS A 147 20.42 -0.29 -0.21
C CYS A 147 19.02 -0.07 0.36
N GLY A 148 18.49 1.14 0.24
CA GLY A 148 17.19 1.51 0.79
C GLY A 148 16.30 2.31 -0.17
N TRP A 149 15.10 2.55 0.37
CA TRP A 149 14.14 3.64 0.16
C TRP A 149 13.35 3.70 -1.17
N SER A 150 12.15 3.14 -1.12
CA SER A 150 10.90 3.88 -1.39
C SER A 150 10.36 4.35 -0.03
N VAL A 151 9.71 5.51 0.08
CA VAL A 151 8.93 5.85 1.30
C VAL A 151 7.69 4.96 1.32
N THR A 152 7.92 3.70 1.67
CA THR A 152 6.90 2.75 2.07
C THR A 152 6.79 2.90 3.57
N LEU A 153 5.66 3.43 4.07
CA LEU A 153 5.33 3.41 5.50
C LEU A 153 5.08 1.96 5.95
N CYS A 154 6.16 1.18 6.02
CA CYS A 154 6.20 -0.12 6.70
C CYS A 154 7.20 0.03 7.85
N HIS A 155 6.71 0.41 9.04
CA HIS A 155 7.40 0.15 10.29
C HIS A 155 6.93 -1.21 10.82
N PRO A 156 7.79 -2.23 10.97
CA PRO A 156 7.48 -3.39 11.78
C PRO A 156 7.96 -3.15 13.21
N THR A 157 7.03 -3.13 14.16
CA THR A 157 7.36 -3.18 15.60
C THR A 157 7.96 -4.54 15.96
N SER A 158 9.20 -4.54 16.43
CA SER A 158 9.71 -5.52 17.39
C SER A 158 10.66 -4.78 18.32
N GLN A 159 10.36 -4.81 19.62
CA GLN A 159 11.11 -4.14 20.66
C GLN A 159 12.60 -4.52 20.64
N ARG A 160 13.47 -3.50 20.63
CA ARG A 160 14.80 -3.57 21.26
C ARG A 160 15.12 -2.19 21.85
N ASN A 161 15.34 -2.20 23.16
CA ASN A 161 15.76 -1.05 23.97
C ASN A 161 16.87 -0.24 23.30
N PHE A 162 16.67 1.07 23.12
CA PHE A 162 17.78 2.00 23.02
C PHE A 162 17.50 3.25 23.85
N SER A 163 18.48 3.55 24.71
CA SER A 163 18.52 4.60 25.72
C SER A 163 18.39 6.01 25.12
N ALA A 164 17.64 6.86 25.81
CA ALA A 164 17.52 8.27 25.49
C ALA A 164 18.84 9.02 25.72
N LYS A 165 19.34 9.71 24.68
CA LYS A 165 20.24 10.85 24.86
C LYS A 165 19.49 12.14 24.52
N THR A 166 19.47 13.02 25.50
CA THR A 166 18.78 14.30 25.56
C THR A 166 19.30 15.32 24.54
N SER A 167 18.35 16.12 24.07
CA SER A 167 18.44 17.35 23.26
C SER A 167 19.51 18.36 23.73
N PRO A 168 19.91 19.29 22.82
CA PRO A 168 19.92 20.70 23.20
C PRO A 168 18.93 21.52 22.38
N ARG A 169 18.28 22.44 23.10
CA ARG A 169 17.35 23.47 22.67
C ARG A 169 18.00 24.42 21.66
N ILE A 170 17.22 24.88 20.69
CA ILE A 170 17.38 26.23 20.13
C ILE A 170 16.02 26.91 20.26
N ARG A 171 15.98 28.00 21.04
CA ARG A 171 14.89 28.98 21.05
C ARG A 171 15.35 30.14 20.16
N PHE A 172 14.43 30.59 19.30
CA PHE A 172 14.38 31.78 18.45
C PHE A 172 15.72 32.37 17.97
#